data_AF-A0A7V8ZHK0-F1
#
_entry.id   AF-A0A7V8ZHK0-F1
#
_cell.length_a   1.000
_cell.length_b   1.000
_cell.length_c   1.000
_cell.angle_alpha   90.00
_cell.angle_beta   90.00
_cell.angle_gamma   90.00
#
_symmetry.space_group_name_H-M   'P 1'
#
loop_
_entity.id
_entity.type
_entity.pdbx_description
1 polymer ?
#
loop_
_entity_poly.entity_id
_entity_poly.type
_entity_poly.pdbx_seq_one_letter_code
_entity_poly.pdbx_strand_id
1 'polypeptide(L)' 'MHYRPVLVASLAVLISFGTLTGYVIVDTGRFGPLEAISLLVLGFFAFGIIGALRQPPE' A
#
# COMPACT_ATOMS: atom_id res chain seq x y z
N MET A 1 -19.68 -11.04 4.97
CA MET A 1 -19.64 -10.11 3.81
C MET A 1 -19.43 -8.60 4.13
N HIS A 2 -19.00 -8.17 5.33
CA HIS A 2 -18.95 -6.72 5.69
C HIS A 2 -17.58 -6.02 5.55
N TYR A 3 -16.49 -6.75 5.27
CA TYR A 3 -15.13 -6.17 5.31
C TYR A 3 -14.60 -5.67 3.95
N ARG A 4 -15.27 -6.00 2.83
CA ARG A 4 -14.88 -5.53 1.49
C ARG A 4 -14.73 -4.00 1.38
N PRO A 5 -15.69 -3.17 1.84
CA PRO A 5 -15.52 -1.71 1.78
C PRO A 5 -14.34 -1.22 2.62
N VAL A 6 -14.09 -1.85 3.77
CA VAL A 6 -12.91 -1.55 4.60
C VAL A 6 -11.63 -1.90 3.87
N LEU A 7 -11.56 -3.07 3.22
CA LEU A 7 -10.39 -3.46 2.42
C LEU A 7 -10.13 -2.52 1.25
N VAL A 8 -11.18 -2.06 0.57
CA VAL A 8 -11.05 -1.07 -0.51
C VAL A 8 -10.57 0.28 0.03
N ALA A 9 -11.12 0.74 1.16
CA ALA A 9 -10.68 1.97 1.81
C ALA A 9 -9.20 1.88 2.24
N SER A 10 -8.81 0.75 2.85
CA SER A 10 -7.42 0.47 3.22
C SER A 10 -6.50 0.47 2.00
N LEU A 11 -6.93 -0.09 0.86
CA LEU A 11 -6.16 -0.05 -0.38
C LEU A 11 -5.97 1.39 -0.88
N ALA A 12 -7.02 2.22 -0.83
CA ALA A 12 -6.95 3.62 -1.25
C ALA A 12 -5.97 4.43 -0.38
N VAL A 13 -6.00 4.23 0.94
CA VAL A 13 -5.04 4.84 1.87
C VAL A 13 -3.62 4.37 1.57
N LEU A 14 -3.44 3.08 1.31
CA LEU A 14 -2.14 2.50 0.99
C LEU A 14 -1.55 3.07 -0.30
N ILE A 15 -2.36 3.21 -1.36
CA ILE A 15 -1.95 3.85 -2.62
C ILE A 15 -1.53 5.29 -2.36
N SER A 16 -2.31 6.03 -1.56
CA SER A 16 -1.99 7.42 -1.21
C SER A 16 -0.63 7.54 -0.50
N PHE A 17 -0.34 6.66 0.45
CA PHE A 17 0.97 6.60 1.11
C PHE A 17 2.08 6.23 0.13
N GLY A 18 1.87 5.24 -0.74
CA GLY A 18 2.85 4.87 -1.77
C GLY A 18 3.18 6.04 -2.70
N THR A 19 2.18 6.79 -3.13
CA THR A 19 2.38 8.00 -3.95
C THR A 19 3.15 9.07 -3.20
N LEU A 20 2.83 9.32 -1.92
CA LEU A 20 3.55 10.30 -1.09
C LEU A 20 5.00 9.89 -0.86
N THR A 21 5.26 8.61 -0.55
CA THR A 21 6.62 8.09 -0.40
C THR A 21 7.40 8.23 -1.70
N GLY A 22 6.81 7.85 -2.83
CA GLY A 22 7.41 8.05 -4.15
C GLY A 22 7.71 9.51 -4.46
N TYR A 23 6.78 10.41 -4.14
CA TYR A 23 6.96 11.85 -4.30
C TYR A 23 8.15 12.37 -3.49
N VAL A 24 8.25 12.01 -2.20
CA VAL A 24 9.37 12.42 -1.34
C VAL A 24 10.71 11.91 -1.87
N ILE A 25 10.76 10.66 -2.34
CA ILE A 25 11.98 10.09 -2.95
C ILE A 25 12.41 10.91 -4.17
N VAL A 26 11.46 11.25 -5.04
CA VAL A 26 11.73 12.02 -6.27
C VAL A 26 12.14 13.45 -5.94
N ASP A 27 11.40 14.12 -5.05
CA ASP A 27 11.62 15.52 -4.67
C ASP A 27 12.97 15.72 -3.97
N THR A 28 13.32 14.82 -3.06
CA THR A 28 14.59 14.88 -2.31
C THR A 28 15.78 14.25 -3.06
N GLY A 29 15.52 13.49 -4.13
CA GLY A 29 16.51 12.68 -4.83
C GLY A 29 17.17 11.61 -3.95
N ARG A 30 16.60 11.32 -2.77
CA ARG A 30 17.18 10.42 -1.77
C ARG A 30 16.44 9.11 -1.76
N PHE A 31 17.17 8.05 -2.09
CA PHE A 31 16.70 6.68 -1.95
C PHE A 31 17.62 5.92 -1.00
N GLY A 32 17.28 5.92 0.28
CA GLY A 32 18.03 5.23 1.32
C GLY A 32 17.35 3.95 1.81
N PRO A 33 17.92 3.33 2.84
CA PRO A 33 17.38 2.10 3.43
C PRO A 33 15.96 2.28 3.95
N LEU A 34 15.64 3.44 4.52
CA LEU A 34 14.32 3.70 5.11
C LEU A 34 13.22 3.74 4.04
N GLU A 35 13.51 4.39 2.92
CA GLU A 35 12.62 4.52 1.77
C GLU A 35 12.38 3.14 1.12
N ALA A 36 13.45 2.36 0.98
CA ALA A 36 13.36 0.98 0.49
C ALA A 36 12.49 0.09 1.39
N ILE A 37 12.69 0.15 2.72
CA ILE A 37 11.88 -0.61 3.68
C ILE A 37 10.43 -0.12 3.64
N SER A 38 10.20 1.19 3.55
CA SER A 38 8.85 1.77 3.48
C SER A 38 8.09 1.27 2.26
N LEU A 39 8.71 1.29 1.08
CA LEU A 39 8.11 0.75 -0.15
C LEU A 39 7.89 -0.76 -0.08
N LEU A 40 8.81 -1.51 0.53
CA LEU A 40 8.67 -2.94 0.74
C LEU A 40 7.45 -3.26 1.62
N VAL A 41 7.32 -2.58 2.76
CA VAL A 41 6.18 -2.75 3.68
C VAL A 41 4.86 -2.37 2.99
N LEU A 42 4.83 -1.24 2.27
CA LEU A 42 3.69 -0.85 1.45
C LEU A 42 3.31 -1.94 0.43
N GLY A 43 4.30 -2.52 -0.25
CA GLY A 43 4.10 -3.61 -1.21
C GLY A 43 3.50 -4.87 -0.56
N PHE A 44 3.99 -5.28 0.62
CA PHE A 44 3.43 -6.41 1.35
C PHE A 44 1.98 -6.19 1.76
N PHE A 45 1.64 -5.00 2.26
CA PHE A 45 0.26 -4.66 2.58
C PHE A 45 -0.63 -4.66 1.33
N ALA A 46 -0.14 -4.13 0.20
CA ALA A 46 -0.90 -4.12 -1.05
C ALA A 46 -1.22 -5.54 -1.49
N PHE A 47 -0.23 -6.43 -1.44
CA PHE A 47 -0.40 -7.84 -1.78
C PHE A 47 -1.45 -8.53 -0.89
N GLY A 48 -1.39 -8.32 0.43
CA GLY A 48 -2.35 -8.90 1.37
C GLY A 48 -3.78 -8.41 1.15
N ILE A 49 -3.96 -7.10 0.95
CA ILE A 49 -5.28 -6.49 0.72
C ILE A 49 -5.88 -6.96 -0.61
N ILE A 50 -5.07 -7.00 -1.68
CA ILE A 50 -5.52 -7.51 -2.99
C ILE A 50 -5.89 -8.98 -2.89
N GLY A 51 -5.10 -9.79 -2.17
CA GLY A 51 -5.41 -11.20 -1.92
C GLY A 51 -6.75 -11.38 -1.21
N ALA A 52 -6.98 -10.62 -0.14
CA ALA A 52 -8.24 -10.65 0.60
C ALA A 52 -9.45 -10.19 -0.24
N LEU A 53 -9.27 -9.20 -1.12
CA LEU A 53 -10.33 -8.74 -2.03
C LEU A 53 -10.70 -9.77 -3.12
N ARG A 54 -9.78 -10.66 -3.47
CA ARG A 54 -9.98 -11.74 -4.44
C ARG A 54 -10.67 -12.97 -3.84
N GLN A 55 -10.69 -13.13 -2.53
CA GLN A 55 -11.38 -14.25 -1.90
C GLN A 55 -12.90 -14.12 -2.12
N PRO A 56 -13.58 -15.19 -2.57
CA PRO A 56 -15.02 -15.17 -2.70
C PRO A 56 -15.65 -14.97 -1.31
N PRO A 57 -16.75 -14.21 -1.22
CA PRO A 57 -17.47 -14.10 0.03
C PRO A 57 -18.11 -15.45 0.35
N GLU A 58 -17.54 -16.17 1.32
CA GLU A 58 -18.21 -17.30 1.98
C GLU A 58 -19.53 -16.84 2.63
#